data_AF-A0A819LVX1-F1
#
_entry.id   AF-A0A819LVX1-F1
#
_cell.length_a   1.000
_cell.length_b   1.000
_cell.length_c   1.000
_cell.angle_alpha   90.00
_cell.angle_beta   90.00
_cell.angle_gamma   90.00
#
_symmetry.space_group_name_H-M   'P 1'
#
loop_
_entity.id
_entity.type
_entity.pdbx_description
1 polymer ?
#
loop_
_entity_poly.entity_id
_entity_poly.type
_entity_poly.pdbx_seq_one_letter_code
_entity_poly.pdbx_strand_id
1 'polypeptide(L)'
;YVLSTQNILQECFQIIDLYMETCLHILTLHDKYSNKPLMTNNFQKDVLFYSIQLFRQRLNEIDEICECMKLFGWYRDNKKESLPLFGGIQGDEYQHTLEKSQQAFDRALLLLKHYSKYMLDISSHAHSIWSQELKR
;
A
#
# COMPACT_ATOMS: atom_id res chain seq x y z
N TYR A 1 3.84 5.43 -11.87
CA TYR A 1 4.72 4.44 -12.48
C TYR A 1 4.31 3.10 -11.89
N VAL A 2 3.29 2.44 -12.44
CA VAL A 2 2.58 1.37 -11.70
C VAL A 2 3.49 0.16 -11.47
N LEU A 3 4.07 -0.42 -12.52
CA LEU A 3 4.91 -1.62 -12.39
C LEU A 3 6.21 -1.31 -11.63
N SER A 4 6.80 -0.15 -11.92
CA SER A 4 8.02 0.27 -11.23
C SER A 4 7.77 0.47 -9.73
N THR A 5 6.63 1.07 -9.34
CA THR A 5 6.25 1.20 -7.94
C THR A 5 6.07 -0.16 -7.29
N GLN A 6 5.42 -1.12 -7.94
CA GLN A 6 5.24 -2.46 -7.39
C GLN A 6 6.57 -3.19 -7.16
N ASN A 7 7.53 -3.08 -8.09
CA ASN A 7 8.86 -3.65 -7.89
C ASN A 7 9.55 -3.06 -6.65
N ILE A 8 9.49 -1.73 -6.48
CA ILE A 8 10.04 -1.06 -5.29
C ILE A 8 9.32 -1.54 -4.02
N LEU A 9 7.99 -1.69 -4.05
CA LEU A 9 7.23 -2.18 -2.90
C LEU A 9 7.63 -3.60 -2.51
N GLN A 10 7.88 -4.49 -3.48
CA GLN A 10 8.39 -5.84 -3.21
C GLN A 10 9.74 -5.82 -2.50
N GLU A 11 10.67 -4.97 -2.94
CA GLU A 11 11.94 -4.76 -2.25
C GLU A 11 11.74 -4.22 -0.83
N CYS A 12 10.83 -3.25 -0.65
CA CYS A 12 10.50 -2.72 0.67
C CYS A 12 9.93 -3.80 1.60
N PHE A 13 9.05 -4.68 1.13
CA PHE A 13 8.52 -5.78 1.94
C PHE A 13 9.63 -6.72 2.41
N GLN A 14 10.54 -7.11 1.52
CA GLN A 14 11.69 -7.95 1.88
C GLN A 14 12.59 -7.30 2.94
N ILE A 15 12.86 -6.00 2.79
CA ILE A 15 13.66 -5.23 3.76
C ILE A 15 12.95 -5.15 5.12
N ILE A 16 11.64 -4.92 5.13
CA ILE A 16 10.85 -4.86 6.36
C ILE A 16 10.89 -6.21 7.08
N ASP A 17 10.68 -7.31 6.35
CA ASP A 17 10.67 -8.66 6.93
C ASP A 17 12.06 -9.00 7.50
N LEU A 18 13.14 -8.71 6.77
CA LEU A 18 14.52 -8.88 7.26
C LEU A 18 14.82 -8.03 8.50
N TYR A 19 14.36 -6.77 8.51
CA TYR A 19 14.56 -5.86 9.64
C TYR A 19 13.84 -6.38 10.89
N MET A 20 12.60 -6.85 10.73
CA MET A 20 11.80 -7.46 11.80
C MET A 20 12.48 -8.70 12.39
N GLU A 21 12.95 -9.61 11.54
CA GLU A 21 13.70 -10.80 11.94
C GLU A 21 14.97 -10.44 12.72
N THR A 22 15.71 -9.45 12.22
CA THR A 22 16.93 -8.95 12.86
C THR A 22 16.65 -8.37 14.24
N CYS A 23 15.60 -7.55 14.37
CA CYS A 23 15.18 -7.01 15.67
C CYS A 23 14.81 -8.12 16.66
N LEU A 24 14.04 -9.14 16.22
CA LEU A 24 13.67 -10.29 17.05
C LEU A 24 14.89 -11.12 17.48
N HIS A 25 15.84 -11.32 16.58
CA HIS A 25 17.08 -12.03 16.87
C HIS A 25 17.92 -11.30 17.92
N ILE A 26 18.11 -9.98 17.76
CA ILE A 26 18.85 -9.15 18.72
C ILE A 26 18.18 -9.20 20.09
N LEU A 27 16.85 -9.09 20.15
CA LEU A 27 16.11 -9.17 21.41
C LEU A 27 16.30 -10.53 22.10
N THR A 28 16.26 -11.62 21.34
CA THR A 28 16.43 -12.97 21.86
C THR A 28 17.85 -13.20 22.39
N LEU A 29 18.88 -12.74 21.67
CA LEU A 29 20.26 -12.80 22.13
C LEU A 29 20.45 -11.97 23.40
N HIS A 30 19.90 -10.76 23.41
CA HIS A 30 20.00 -9.90 24.56
C HIS A 30 19.33 -10.52 25.79
N ASP A 31 18.11 -11.04 25.68
CA ASP A 31 17.40 -11.71 26.78
C ASP A 31 18.17 -12.94 27.31
N LYS A 32 18.94 -13.60 26.45
CA LYS A 32 19.77 -14.75 26.81
C LYS A 32 21.08 -14.38 27.53
N TYR A 33 21.70 -13.27 27.15
CA TYR A 33 23.08 -12.93 27.56
C TYR A 33 23.20 -11.67 28.43
N SER A 34 22.13 -10.90 28.62
CA SER A 34 22.12 -9.65 29.40
C SER A 34 21.22 -9.77 30.63
N ASN A 35 21.74 -9.34 31.78
CA ASN A 35 20.97 -9.23 33.02
C ASN A 35 20.26 -7.87 33.18
N LYS A 36 20.37 -6.99 32.18
CA LYS A 36 19.71 -5.67 32.16
C LYS A 36 18.67 -5.66 31.05
N PRO A 37 17.52 -5.00 31.17
CA PRO A 37 16.57 -4.87 30.07
C PRO A 37 17.16 -4.00 28.93
N LEU A 38 16.97 -4.44 27.67
CA LEU A 38 17.47 -3.71 26.48
C LEU A 38 16.75 -2.39 26.29
N MET A 39 15.49 -2.35 26.74
CA MET A 39 14.55 -1.29 26.47
C MET A 39 14.28 -0.52 27.76
N THR A 40 14.91 0.66 27.86
CA THR A 40 14.62 1.64 28.90
C THR A 40 13.20 2.21 28.76
N ASN A 41 12.70 2.76 29.86
CA ASN A 41 11.33 3.23 30.17
C ASN A 41 10.59 4.05 29.07
N ASN A 42 11.25 4.47 27.99
CA ASN A 42 10.71 5.33 26.94
C ASN A 42 10.64 4.69 25.53
N PHE A 43 11.17 3.48 25.32
CA PHE A 43 11.09 2.79 24.01
C PHE A 43 10.56 1.37 24.21
N GLN A 44 9.27 1.18 23.97
CA GLN A 44 8.62 -0.10 24.17
C GLN A 44 8.74 -0.94 22.89
N LYS A 45 9.21 -2.19 23.03
CA LYS A 45 9.27 -3.19 21.96
C LYS A 45 7.99 -3.18 21.11
N ASP A 46 6.84 -3.20 21.78
CA ASP A 46 5.53 -3.26 21.12
C ASP A 46 5.24 -2.03 20.26
N VAL A 47 5.69 -0.84 20.68
CA VAL A 47 5.53 0.40 19.91
C VAL A 47 6.36 0.34 18.62
N LEU A 48 7.62 -0.12 18.69
CA LEU A 48 8.46 -0.30 17.49
C LEU A 48 7.81 -1.29 16.51
N PHE A 49 7.45 -2.47 17.00
CA PHE A 49 6.85 -3.51 16.16
C PHE A 49 5.51 -3.05 15.57
N TYR A 50 4.68 -2.36 16.35
CA TYR A 50 3.43 -1.79 15.88
C TYR A 50 3.65 -0.74 14.77
N SER A 51 4.61 0.18 14.94
CA SER A 51 4.94 1.17 13.92
C SER A 51 5.44 0.55 12.62
N ILE A 52 6.26 -0.50 12.70
CA ILE A 52 6.71 -1.24 11.50
C ILE A 52 5.53 -1.92 10.80
N GLN A 53 4.64 -2.56 11.56
CA GLN A 53 3.45 -3.20 10.99
C GLN A 53 2.50 -2.20 10.34
N LEU A 54 2.28 -1.03 10.96
CA LEU A 54 1.52 0.06 10.35
C LEU A 54 2.18 0.54 9.05
N PHE A 55 3.50 0.71 9.02
CA PHE A 55 4.21 1.09 7.81
C PHE A 55 4.04 0.03 6.71
N ARG A 56 4.20 -1.25 7.04
CA ARG A 56 3.95 -2.37 6.12
C ARG A 56 2.51 -2.37 5.59
N GLN A 57 1.53 -2.05 6.44
CA GLN A 57 0.14 -1.89 6.01
C GLN A 57 -0.01 -0.76 4.98
N ARG A 58 0.64 0.40 5.18
CA ARG A 58 0.61 1.49 4.19
C ARG A 58 1.15 1.05 2.84
N LEU A 59 2.24 0.30 2.82
CA LEU A 59 2.80 -0.21 1.57
C LEU A 59 1.86 -1.18 0.87
N ASN A 60 1.14 -2.03 1.62
CA ASN A 60 0.11 -2.90 1.04
C ASN A 60 -1.07 -2.10 0.45
N GLU A 61 -1.53 -1.05 1.15
CA GLU A 61 -2.58 -0.15 0.63
C GLU A 61 -2.16 0.50 -0.70
N ILE A 62 -0.88 0.85 -0.86
CA ILE A 62 -0.34 1.38 -2.12
C ILE A 62 -0.27 0.31 -3.22
N ASP A 63 0.12 -0.92 -2.87
CA ASP A 63 0.17 -2.03 -3.82
C ASP A 63 -1.23 -2.38 -4.34
N GLU A 64 -2.24 -2.38 -3.47
CA GLU A 64 -3.64 -2.59 -3.85
C GLU A 64 -4.15 -1.51 -4.82
N ILE A 65 -3.78 -0.24 -4.59
CA ILE A 65 -4.07 0.84 -5.54
C ILE A 65 -3.37 0.59 -6.87
N CYS A 66 -2.12 0.14 -6.87
CA CYS A 66 -1.40 -0.21 -8.10
C CYS A 66 -2.11 -1.32 -8.88
N GLU A 67 -2.59 -2.37 -8.20
CA GLU A 67 -3.42 -3.41 -8.82
C GLU A 67 -4.71 -2.84 -9.42
N CYS A 68 -5.42 -2.00 -8.68
CA CYS A 68 -6.64 -1.37 -9.17
C CYS A 68 -6.38 -0.46 -10.39
N MET A 69 -5.25 0.26 -10.39
CA MET A 69 -4.82 1.07 -11.53
C MET A 69 -4.56 0.24 -12.79
N LYS A 70 -4.07 -1.00 -12.65
CA LYS A 70 -3.92 -1.94 -13.78
C LYS A 70 -5.27 -2.45 -14.27
N LEU A 71 -6.11 -2.92 -13.35
CA LEU A 71 -7.37 -3.61 -13.67
C LEU A 71 -8.46 -2.66 -14.20
N PHE A 72 -8.67 -1.53 -13.54
CA PHE A 72 -9.77 -0.61 -13.85
C PHE A 72 -9.28 0.62 -14.62
N GLY A 73 -8.10 1.13 -14.26
CA GLY A 73 -7.53 2.31 -14.89
C GLY A 73 -6.79 2.02 -16.20
N TRP A 74 -6.41 0.77 -16.45
CA TRP A 74 -5.58 0.37 -17.60
C TRP A 74 -4.25 1.15 -17.65
N TYR A 75 -3.66 1.42 -16.49
CA TYR A 75 -2.36 2.11 -16.41
C TYR A 75 -1.18 1.13 -16.42
N ARG A 76 -0.21 1.38 -17.29
CA ARG A 76 1.15 0.80 -17.22
C ARG A 76 2.18 1.92 -17.19
N ASP A 77 2.98 1.98 -16.12
CA ASP A 77 4.07 2.96 -15.96
C ASP A 77 3.75 4.39 -16.44
N ASN A 78 2.68 4.99 -15.89
CA ASN A 78 2.13 6.32 -16.21
C ASN A 78 1.48 6.47 -17.60
N LYS A 79 1.40 5.41 -18.39
CA LYS A 79 0.65 5.42 -19.65
C LYS A 79 -0.69 4.76 -19.43
N LYS A 80 -1.75 5.48 -19.78
CA LYS A 80 -3.09 4.90 -19.89
C LYS A 80 -3.14 4.16 -21.22
N GLU A 81 -3.35 2.85 -21.16
CA GLU A 81 -3.52 2.01 -22.34
C GLU A 81 -4.93 2.18 -22.91
N SER A 82 -5.08 1.91 -24.20
CA SER A 82 -6.39 1.87 -24.84
C SER A 82 -7.21 0.73 -24.26
N LEU A 83 -8.49 1.00 -24.00
CA LEU A 83 -9.45 -0.05 -23.68
C LEU A 83 -9.55 -1.07 -24.84
N PRO A 84 -9.84 -2.34 -24.53
CA PRO A 84 -10.08 -3.35 -25.54
C PRO A 84 -11.35 -3.00 -26.30
N LEU A 85 -11.37 -3.27 -27.61
CA LEU A 85 -12.55 -3.09 -28.44
C LEU A 85 -13.38 -4.38 -28.42
N PHE A 86 -14.66 -4.27 -28.05
CA PHE A 86 -15.59 -5.39 -28.10
C PHE A 86 -16.35 -5.40 -29.42
N GLY A 87 -16.36 -6.55 -30.09
CA GLY A 87 -17.18 -6.80 -31.29
C GLY A 87 -18.45 -7.58 -30.99
N GLY A 88 -19.25 -7.83 -32.02
CA GLY A 88 -20.48 -8.62 -31.93
C GLY A 88 -21.72 -7.81 -31.54
N ILE A 89 -22.86 -8.48 -31.42
CA ILE A 89 -24.19 -7.86 -31.25
C ILE A 89 -24.28 -7.02 -29.96
N GLN A 90 -23.53 -7.39 -28.92
CA GLN A 90 -23.49 -6.68 -27.63
C GLN A 90 -22.19 -5.88 -27.42
N GLY A 91 -21.34 -5.76 -28.45
CA GLY A 91 -20.04 -5.10 -28.34
C GLY A 91 -20.14 -3.67 -27.82
N ASP A 92 -21.07 -2.88 -28.37
CA ASP A 92 -21.30 -1.49 -27.98
C ASP A 92 -21.76 -1.36 -26.51
N GLU A 93 -22.58 -2.30 -26.02
CA GLU A 93 -23.07 -2.30 -24.64
C GLU A 93 -21.93 -2.60 -23.64
N TYR A 94 -21.07 -3.56 -23.96
CA TYR A 94 -19.88 -3.87 -23.16
C TYR A 94 -18.87 -2.73 -23.18
N GLN A 95 -18.63 -2.14 -24.35
CA GLN A 95 -17.75 -0.98 -24.51
C GLN A 95 -18.20 0.17 -23.61
N HIS A 96 -19.49 0.55 -23.67
CA HIS A 96 -20.05 1.60 -22.84
C HIS A 96 -19.95 1.33 -21.34
N THR A 97 -20.17 0.07 -20.95
CA THR A 97 -20.05 -0.36 -19.55
C THR A 97 -18.61 -0.22 -19.05
N LEU A 98 -17.63 -0.64 -19.87
CA LEU A 98 -16.23 -0.54 -19.53
C LEU A 98 -15.76 0.91 -19.44
N GLU A 99 -16.16 1.76 -20.37
CA GLU A 99 -15.85 3.20 -20.36
C GLU A 99 -16.42 3.89 -19.12
N LYS A 100 -17.68 3.60 -18.77
CA LYS A 100 -18.30 4.11 -17.54
C LYS A 100 -17.55 3.66 -16.28
N SER A 101 -17.15 2.39 -16.22
CA SER A 101 -16.38 1.85 -15.10
C SER A 101 -15.03 2.56 -14.97
N GLN A 102 -14.29 2.72 -16.08
CA GLN A 102 -13.01 3.42 -16.08
C GLN A 102 -13.16 4.89 -15.66
N GLN A 103 -14.18 5.60 -16.14
CA GLN A 103 -14.46 6.99 -15.74
C GLN A 103 -14.84 7.12 -14.26
N ALA A 104 -15.57 6.14 -13.70
CA ALA A 104 -15.85 6.11 -12.27
C ALA A 104 -14.58 5.91 -11.45
N PHE A 105 -13.72 4.97 -11.88
CA PHE A 105 -12.43 4.71 -11.24
C PHE A 105 -11.49 5.94 -11.30
N ASP A 106 -11.35 6.58 -12.46
CA ASP A 106 -10.51 7.78 -12.62
C ASP A 106 -10.95 8.92 -11.67
N ARG A 107 -12.27 9.08 -11.46
CA ARG A 107 -12.81 10.05 -10.49
C ARG A 107 -12.45 9.69 -9.05
N ALA A 108 -12.62 8.42 -8.66
CA ALA A 108 -12.25 7.94 -7.33
C ALA A 108 -10.74 8.12 -7.07
N LEU A 109 -9.90 7.78 -8.04
CA LEU A 109 -8.45 7.94 -7.95
C LEU A 109 -8.03 9.41 -7.84
N LEU A 110 -8.71 10.32 -8.54
CA LEU A 110 -8.45 11.76 -8.44
C LEU A 110 -8.77 12.30 -7.04
N LEU A 111 -9.87 11.84 -6.43
CA LEU A 111 -10.22 12.17 -5.05
C LEU A 111 -9.15 11.65 -4.08
N LEU A 112 -8.77 10.38 -4.22
CA LEU A 112 -7.76 9.76 -3.37
C LEU A 112 -6.39 10.46 -3.47
N LYS A 113 -6.02 10.93 -4.67
CA LYS A 113 -4.80 11.70 -4.91
C LYS A 113 -4.71 12.96 -4.04
N HIS A 114 -5.84 13.59 -3.70
CA HIS A 114 -5.86 14.76 -2.80
C HIS A 114 -5.29 14.44 -1.41
N TYR A 115 -5.43 13.20 -0.95
CA TYR A 115 -5.00 12.72 0.36
C TYR A 115 -3.65 12.00 0.32
N SER A 116 -2.99 11.92 -0.83
CA SER A 116 -1.71 11.20 -1.01
C SER A 116 -0.59 11.64 -0.06
N LYS A 117 -0.62 12.88 0.43
CA LYS A 117 0.35 13.37 1.44
C LYS A 117 0.27 12.64 2.79
N TYR A 118 -0.83 11.94 3.07
CA TYR A 118 -1.04 11.14 4.29
C TYR A 118 -0.84 9.64 4.06
N MET A 119 -0.47 9.23 2.85
CA MET A 119 -0.40 7.82 2.43
C MET A 119 0.59 6.99 3.25
N LEU A 120 1.69 7.58 3.69
CA LEU A 120 2.71 6.92 4.52
C LEU A 120 2.65 7.36 6.00
N ASP A 121 1.57 8.02 6.42
CA ASP A 121 1.41 8.45 7.80
C ASP A 121 1.13 7.24 8.71
N ILE A 122 2.04 7.02 9.66
CA ILE A 122 2.01 5.93 10.66
C ILE A 122 1.76 6.45 12.07
N SER A 123 1.43 7.73 12.24
CA SER A 123 1.10 8.27 13.55
C SER A 123 -0.02 7.45 14.19
N SER A 124 0.20 7.02 15.44
CA SER A 124 -0.59 6.01 16.18
C SER A 124 -2.04 6.39 16.48
N HIS A 125 -2.54 7.48 15.91
CA HIS A 125 -3.96 7.76 15.85
C HIS A 125 -4.53 6.88 14.74
N ALA A 126 -5.01 5.71 15.15
CA ALA A 126 -5.62 4.66 14.35
C ALA A 126 -6.90 5.15 13.63
N HIS A 127 -6.76 6.12 12.74
CA HIS A 127 -7.73 6.73 11.83
C HIS A 127 -6.98 7.72 10.95
N SER A 128 -5.90 7.28 10.27
CA SER A 128 -5.27 8.18 9.31
C SER A 128 -6.32 8.58 8.27
N ILE A 129 -6.34 9.86 7.93
CA ILE A 129 -7.22 10.41 6.90
C ILE A 129 -7.12 9.56 5.63
N TRP A 130 -5.93 9.03 5.33
CA TRP A 130 -5.69 8.10 4.25
C TRP A 130 -6.51 6.80 4.33
N SER A 131 -6.47 6.05 5.44
CA SER A 131 -7.25 4.79 5.55
C SER A 131 -8.75 5.02 5.48
N GLN A 132 -9.23 6.18 5.95
CA GLN A 132 -10.66 6.50 5.88
C GLN A 132 -11.09 6.76 4.44
N GLU A 133 -10.34 7.59 3.71
CA GLU A 133 -10.68 7.93 2.33
C GLU A 133 -10.43 6.78 1.36
N LEU A 134 -9.47 5.89 1.63
CA LEU A 134 -9.26 4.69 0.81
C LEU A 134 -10.44 3.71 0.88
N LYS A 135 -11.14 3.64 2.02
CA LYS A 135 -12.26 2.70 2.26
C LYS A 135 -13.64 3.27 1.91
N ARG A 136 -13.69 4.52 1.47
CA ARG A 136 -14.92 5.25 1.19
C ARG A 136 -15.51 4.87 -0.17
#